data_AF-Q89JY7-F1
#
_entry.id   AF-Q89JY7-F1
#
_cell.length_a   1.000
_cell.length_b   1.000
_cell.length_c   1.000
_cell.angle_alpha   90.00
_cell.angle_beta   90.00
_cell.angle_gamma   90.00
#
_symmetry.space_group_name_H-M   'P 1'
#
loop_
_entity.id
_entity.type
_entity.pdbx_description
1 polymer ?
#
loop_
_entity_poly.entity_id
_entity_poly.type
_entity_poly.pdbx_seq_one_letter_code
_entity_poly.pdbx_strand_id
1 'polypeptide(L)'
;MQPAGVACMWRHDGRNRARPGRRWDAPGVDDFWTTRSKMAGTVEQKLAEQGIKLHEAPTPVANYVPFVRTGNLLFVSGQVCFDPAGKLIAKGKLGAGVSIEEGAAAARGCAVNLLAQVKAALGDLDKVVRVVRLGGFINSAPDFLDGPKVLNGASDLMVAAFGDKGRHARTTVGVASLPADAAVEVEGVFEVA
;
A
#
# COMPACT_ATOMS: atom_id res chain seq x y z
N MET A 1 31.22 75.64 -49.78
CA MET A 1 32.03 75.53 -48.54
C MET A 1 32.37 74.08 -48.29
N GLN A 2 33.58 73.67 -48.68
CA GLN A 2 34.37 72.60 -48.04
C GLN A 2 35.38 73.32 -47.08
N PRO A 3 36.15 72.67 -46.19
CA PRO A 3 36.64 71.27 -46.25
C PRO A 3 36.86 70.53 -44.88
N ALA A 4 37.37 69.29 -45.02
CA ALA A 4 38.37 68.61 -44.17
C ALA A 4 37.98 68.17 -42.73
N GLY A 5 38.46 67.06 -42.17
CA GLY A 5 39.60 66.22 -42.54
C GLY A 5 39.69 64.98 -41.61
N VAL A 6 40.09 63.82 -42.14
CA VAL A 6 41.39 63.14 -41.97
C VAL A 6 41.34 61.98 -40.96
N ALA A 7 41.70 60.80 -41.48
CA ALA A 7 41.89 59.52 -40.81
C ALA A 7 43.14 59.49 -39.92
N CYS A 8 43.20 58.56 -38.96
CA CYS A 8 44.47 57.96 -38.57
C CYS A 8 44.30 56.48 -38.20
N MET A 9 45.12 55.67 -38.85
CA MET A 9 45.25 54.23 -38.74
C MET A 9 46.54 53.96 -37.96
N TRP A 10 46.50 53.14 -36.90
CA TRP A 10 47.70 52.51 -36.34
C TRP A 10 47.43 51.04 -35.99
N ARG A 11 48.37 50.20 -36.44
CA ARG A 11 48.44 48.73 -36.34
C ARG A 11 49.05 48.27 -35.00
N HIS A 12 48.83 46.98 -34.69
CA HIS A 12 49.67 45.96 -34.02
C HIS A 12 50.61 46.39 -32.88
N ASP A 13 50.68 45.69 -31.74
CA ASP A 13 51.18 44.31 -31.58
C ASP A 13 51.03 43.87 -30.10
N GLY A 14 51.18 42.57 -29.79
CA GLY A 14 51.74 42.16 -28.48
C GLY A 14 50.89 41.32 -27.51
N ARG A 15 50.87 40.01 -27.75
CA ARG A 15 50.96 38.87 -26.80
C ARG A 15 50.85 39.09 -25.27
N ASN A 16 49.93 38.30 -24.69
CA ASN A 16 50.13 37.31 -23.59
C ASN A 16 50.30 37.80 -22.13
N ARG A 17 49.38 37.39 -21.23
CA ARG A 17 49.66 36.51 -20.06
C ARG A 17 48.44 36.34 -19.14
N ALA A 18 48.13 35.07 -18.87
CA ALA A 18 47.17 34.61 -17.87
C ALA A 18 47.56 35.02 -16.43
N ARG A 19 46.54 35.20 -15.58
CA ARG A 19 46.65 35.08 -14.11
C ARG A 19 45.57 34.11 -13.62
N PRO A 20 45.89 33.13 -12.76
CA PRO A 20 44.92 32.16 -12.25
C PRO A 20 44.20 32.77 -11.04
N GLY A 21 42.89 33.01 -11.19
CA GLY A 21 42.03 33.52 -10.12
C GLY A 21 41.07 32.43 -9.65
N ARG A 22 41.34 31.88 -8.46
CA ARG A 22 40.46 31.13 -7.55
C ARG A 22 39.19 30.50 -8.13
N ARG A 23 39.24 29.17 -8.31
CA ARG A 23 38.06 28.31 -8.33
C ARG A 23 37.34 28.48 -6.99
N TRP A 24 36.12 29.02 -7.03
CA TRP A 24 35.19 28.91 -5.90
C TRP A 24 34.69 27.47 -5.90
N ASP A 25 35.13 26.67 -4.92
CA ASP A 25 34.52 25.39 -4.63
C ASP A 25 33.16 25.67 -3.97
N ALA A 26 32.10 25.63 -4.78
CA ALA A 26 30.74 25.64 -4.26
C ALA A 26 30.50 24.32 -3.51
N PRO A 27 29.90 24.34 -2.31
CA PRO A 27 29.57 23.13 -1.58
C PRO A 27 28.48 22.33 -2.32
N GLY A 28 28.78 21.05 -2.59
CA GLY A 28 27.83 19.93 -2.73
C GLY A 28 26.62 20.12 -3.64
N VAL A 29 26.80 19.90 -4.95
CA VAL A 29 25.69 19.67 -5.91
C VAL A 29 25.29 18.19 -6.03
N ASP A 30 25.73 17.34 -5.09
CA ASP A 30 25.38 15.92 -5.08
C ASP A 30 24.12 15.61 -4.26
N ASP A 31 23.48 16.63 -3.68
CA ASP A 31 22.32 16.52 -2.78
C ASP A 31 20.95 16.63 -3.51
N PHE A 32 20.92 16.44 -4.84
CA PHE A 32 19.72 16.74 -5.65
C PHE A 32 19.16 15.58 -6.48
N TRP A 33 19.83 14.43 -6.57
CA TRP A 33 19.37 13.29 -7.41
C TRP A 33 19.01 12.00 -6.66
N THR A 34 19.21 11.91 -5.35
CA THR A 34 18.81 10.72 -4.57
C THR A 34 17.42 10.88 -3.97
N THR A 35 16.49 11.43 -4.75
CA THR A 35 15.06 11.20 -4.52
C THR A 35 14.88 9.69 -4.67
N ARG A 36 14.69 8.99 -3.55
CA ARG A 36 14.49 7.53 -3.50
C ARG A 36 13.60 7.11 -4.66
N SER A 37 14.20 6.45 -5.65
CA SER A 37 13.48 5.52 -6.50
C SER A 37 12.61 4.70 -5.56
N LYS A 38 11.29 4.75 -5.76
CA LYS A 38 10.34 3.96 -4.99
C LYS A 38 10.72 2.51 -5.26
N MET A 39 11.49 1.91 -4.34
CA MET A 39 11.96 0.55 -4.47
C MET A 39 10.72 -0.33 -4.53
N ALA A 40 10.44 -0.91 -5.70
CA ALA A 40 9.32 -1.82 -5.87
C ALA A 40 9.40 -2.93 -4.81
N GLY A 41 8.25 -3.29 -4.24
CA GLY A 41 8.14 -4.24 -3.14
C GLY A 41 8.37 -3.65 -1.74
N THR A 42 8.25 -2.32 -1.56
CA THR A 42 8.34 -1.69 -0.22
C THR A 42 7.25 -2.22 0.71
N VAL A 43 6.03 -2.39 0.20
CA VAL A 43 4.91 -2.94 0.99
C VAL A 43 5.18 -4.40 1.37
N GLU A 44 5.65 -5.22 0.44
CA GLU A 44 5.99 -6.62 0.74
C GLU A 44 7.14 -6.76 1.75
N GLN A 45 8.11 -5.84 1.74
CA GLN A 45 9.17 -5.81 2.77
C GLN A 45 8.58 -5.54 4.16
N LYS A 46 7.69 -4.56 4.30
CA LYS A 46 7.00 -4.28 5.57
C LYS A 46 6.14 -5.46 6.03
N LEU A 47 5.49 -6.17 5.11
CA LEU A 47 4.77 -7.40 5.43
C LEU A 47 5.73 -8.48 5.94
N ALA A 48 6.90 -8.64 5.30
CA ALA A 48 7.91 -9.59 5.74
C ALA A 48 8.47 -9.27 7.13
N GLU A 49 8.67 -7.99 7.46
CA GLU A 49 9.04 -7.54 8.82
C GLU A 49 7.99 -7.92 9.88
N GLN A 50 6.72 -8.02 9.48
CA GLN A 50 5.61 -8.50 10.32
C GLN A 50 5.47 -10.04 10.31
N GLY A 51 6.45 -10.75 9.76
CA GLY A 51 6.45 -12.21 9.60
C GLY A 51 5.42 -12.72 8.59
N ILE A 52 4.90 -11.85 7.71
CA ILE A 52 3.90 -12.22 6.71
C ILE A 52 4.59 -12.45 5.36
N LYS A 53 4.44 -13.67 4.86
CA LYS A 53 4.65 -13.98 3.44
C LYS A 53 3.29 -14.18 2.79
N LEU A 54 2.99 -13.40 1.76
CA LEU A 54 1.77 -13.59 0.99
C LEU A 54 1.84 -14.95 0.28
N HIS A 55 0.80 -15.76 0.48
CA HIS A 55 0.60 -17.00 -0.25
C HIS A 55 -0.07 -16.69 -1.60
N GLU A 56 -0.14 -17.71 -2.44
CA GLU A 56 -0.88 -17.61 -3.70
C GLU A 56 -2.36 -17.35 -3.42
N ALA A 57 -2.94 -16.39 -4.14
CA ALA A 57 -4.29 -15.95 -3.87
C ALA A 57 -5.31 -17.09 -4.12
N PRO A 58 -6.26 -17.34 -3.20
CA PRO A 58 -7.22 -18.42 -3.37
C PRO A 58 -8.14 -18.19 -4.58
N THR A 59 -8.37 -19.27 -5.34
CA THR A 59 -9.30 -19.27 -6.48
C THR A 59 -10.76 -19.27 -5.99
N PRO A 60 -11.69 -18.53 -6.63
CA PRO A 60 -13.10 -18.54 -6.24
C PRO A 60 -13.74 -19.92 -6.33
N VAL A 61 -14.75 -20.15 -5.49
CA VAL A 61 -15.51 -21.42 -5.42
C VAL A 61 -16.80 -21.40 -6.26
N ALA A 62 -17.10 -20.30 -6.96
CA ALA A 62 -18.32 -20.14 -7.75
C ALA A 62 -18.15 -19.13 -8.89
N ASN A 63 -19.25 -18.75 -9.56
CA ASN A 63 -19.29 -17.86 -10.73
C ASN A 63 -19.05 -16.36 -10.43
N TYR A 64 -18.41 -16.03 -9.31
CA TYR A 64 -17.95 -14.66 -9.01
C TYR A 64 -16.42 -14.61 -9.06
N VAL A 65 -15.88 -13.42 -9.29
CA VAL A 65 -14.44 -13.19 -9.40
C VAL A 65 -13.85 -12.70 -8.08
N PRO A 66 -12.55 -12.92 -7.81
CA PRO A 66 -11.96 -12.51 -6.53
C PRO A 66 -11.80 -10.99 -6.43
N PHE A 67 -11.74 -10.30 -7.57
CA PHE A 67 -11.70 -8.85 -7.64
C PHE A 67 -12.21 -8.33 -9.00
N VAL A 68 -12.66 -7.07 -9.02
CA VAL A 68 -13.03 -6.31 -10.22
C VAL A 68 -12.38 -4.93 -10.14
N ARG A 69 -11.81 -4.45 -11.24
CA ARG A 69 -11.31 -3.07 -11.36
C ARG A 69 -12.27 -2.24 -12.21
N THR A 70 -12.62 -1.05 -11.73
CA THR A 70 -13.32 -0.01 -12.49
C THR A 70 -12.62 1.33 -12.29
N GLY A 71 -12.11 1.92 -13.37
CA GLY A 71 -11.23 3.09 -13.28
C GLY A 71 -9.99 2.82 -12.42
N ASN A 72 -9.79 3.66 -11.39
CA ASN A 72 -8.73 3.53 -10.40
C ASN A 72 -9.17 2.78 -9.12
N LEU A 73 -10.38 2.21 -9.08
CA LEU A 73 -10.86 1.45 -7.92
C LEU A 73 -10.80 -0.05 -8.20
N LEU A 74 -10.14 -0.77 -7.29
CA LEU A 74 -10.11 -2.22 -7.22
C LEU A 74 -11.02 -2.69 -6.09
N PHE A 75 -12.07 -3.40 -6.43
CA PHE A 75 -13.00 -4.05 -5.51
C PHE A 75 -12.54 -5.49 -5.32
N VAL A 76 -12.30 -5.89 -4.08
CA VAL A 76 -11.89 -7.25 -3.73
C VAL A 76 -13.00 -7.91 -2.93
N SER A 77 -13.44 -9.07 -3.40
CA SER A 77 -14.48 -9.88 -2.77
C SER A 77 -14.10 -10.28 -1.35
N GLY A 78 -15.10 -10.61 -0.52
CA GLY A 78 -14.90 -11.05 0.85
C GLY A 78 -13.90 -12.20 0.97
N GLN A 79 -12.92 -12.01 1.85
CA GLN A 79 -11.88 -13.00 2.16
C GLN A 79 -12.11 -13.59 3.54
N VAL A 80 -12.20 -14.91 3.58
CA VAL A 80 -12.37 -15.70 4.79
C VAL A 80 -11.00 -15.98 5.41
N CYS A 81 -10.94 -16.15 6.74
CA CYS A 81 -9.73 -16.34 7.54
C CYS A 81 -9.05 -17.71 7.39
N PHE A 82 -8.83 -18.18 6.17
CA PHE A 82 -8.00 -19.37 5.92
C PHE A 82 -6.53 -19.05 6.13
N ASP A 83 -5.82 -19.94 6.80
CA ASP A 83 -4.37 -19.95 6.87
C ASP A 83 -3.76 -20.51 5.56
N PRO A 84 -2.43 -20.44 5.38
CA PRO A 84 -1.77 -20.97 4.18
C PRO A 84 -1.93 -22.48 3.97
N ALA A 85 -2.36 -23.24 4.98
CA ALA A 85 -2.65 -24.67 4.89
C ALA A 85 -4.13 -24.96 4.53
N GLY A 86 -4.94 -23.92 4.31
CA GLY A 86 -6.36 -24.04 3.98
C GLY A 86 -7.25 -24.32 5.20
N LYS A 87 -6.76 -24.12 6.42
CA LYS A 87 -7.54 -24.27 7.66
C LYS A 87 -8.02 -22.91 8.15
N LEU A 88 -9.23 -22.85 8.71
CA LEU A 88 -9.72 -21.63 9.35
C LEU A 88 -8.87 -21.30 10.58
N ILE A 89 -8.40 -20.05 10.65
CA ILE A 89 -7.68 -19.50 11.81
C ILE A 89 -8.58 -19.48 13.04
N ALA A 90 -9.85 -19.09 12.87
CA ALA A 90 -10.88 -19.24 13.89
C ALA A 90 -12.21 -19.64 13.23
N LYS A 91 -12.94 -20.52 13.92
CA LYS A 91 -14.20 -21.10 13.46
C LYS A 91 -15.26 -20.94 14.55
N GLY A 92 -16.47 -20.54 14.17
CA GLY A 92 -17.60 -20.34 15.06
C GLY A 92 -17.82 -18.87 15.40
N LYS A 93 -18.48 -18.64 16.55
CA LYS A 93 -19.08 -17.35 16.89
C LYS A 93 -18.32 -16.58 17.96
N LEU A 94 -18.08 -15.31 17.69
CA LEU A 94 -17.70 -14.33 18.70
C LEU A 94 -18.85 -14.13 19.69
N GLY A 95 -18.54 -14.12 20.98
CA GLY A 95 -19.54 -14.12 22.06
C GLY A 95 -20.18 -15.50 22.30
N ALA A 96 -19.78 -16.54 21.56
CA ALA A 96 -20.25 -17.92 21.75
C ALA A 96 -19.17 -18.94 21.35
N GLY A 97 -18.00 -18.85 21.97
CA GLY A 97 -16.92 -19.84 21.87
C GLY A 97 -15.62 -19.33 21.23
N VAL A 98 -15.68 -18.27 20.41
CA VAL A 98 -14.48 -17.61 19.86
C VAL A 98 -14.19 -16.35 20.69
N SER A 99 -12.94 -16.19 21.13
CA SER A 99 -12.46 -15.02 21.85
C SER A 99 -12.21 -13.83 20.93
N ILE A 100 -12.12 -12.62 21.50
CA ILE A 100 -11.82 -11.39 20.73
C ILE A 100 -10.43 -11.50 20.10
N GLU A 101 -9.48 -12.09 20.81
CA GLU A 101 -8.10 -12.29 20.40
C GLU A 101 -8.01 -13.25 19.21
N GLU A 102 -8.71 -14.37 19.27
CA GLU A 102 -8.83 -15.31 18.14
C GLU A 102 -9.52 -14.67 16.94
N GLY A 103 -10.58 -13.89 17.19
CA GLY A 103 -11.26 -13.11 16.15
C GLY A 103 -10.32 -12.10 15.50
N ALA A 104 -9.51 -11.37 16.28
CA ALA A 104 -8.58 -10.38 15.77
C ALA A 104 -7.47 -11.04 14.94
N ALA A 105 -6.97 -12.20 15.38
CA ALA A 105 -6.03 -13.01 14.60
C ALA A 105 -6.68 -13.48 13.28
N ALA A 106 -7.95 -13.89 13.31
CA ALA A 106 -8.70 -14.25 12.11
C ALA A 106 -8.90 -13.06 11.17
N ALA A 107 -9.25 -11.88 11.68
CA ALA A 107 -9.38 -10.64 10.90
C ALA A 107 -8.05 -10.25 10.23
N ARG A 108 -6.93 -10.39 10.96
CA ARG A 108 -5.58 -10.21 10.40
C ARG A 108 -5.32 -11.21 9.27
N GLY A 109 -5.72 -12.47 9.43
CA GLY A 109 -5.66 -13.49 8.38
C GLY A 109 -6.48 -13.14 7.14
N CYS A 110 -7.73 -12.69 7.31
CA CYS A 110 -8.56 -12.21 6.20
C CYS A 110 -7.87 -11.07 5.45
N ALA A 111 -7.25 -10.13 6.16
CA ALA A 111 -6.50 -9.03 5.57
C ALA A 111 -5.26 -9.50 4.79
N VAL A 112 -4.55 -10.53 5.26
CA VAL A 112 -3.46 -11.17 4.49
C VAL A 112 -4.01 -11.76 3.18
N ASN A 113 -5.13 -12.48 3.24
CA ASN A 113 -5.77 -13.07 2.06
C ASN A 113 -6.25 -11.97 1.09
N LEU A 114 -6.75 -10.85 1.62
CA LEU A 114 -7.14 -9.67 0.85
C LEU A 114 -5.94 -9.06 0.11
N LEU A 115 -4.79 -8.93 0.77
CA LEU A 115 -3.56 -8.44 0.13
C LEU A 115 -3.01 -9.40 -0.91
N ALA A 116 -3.18 -10.71 -0.73
CA ALA A 116 -2.84 -11.69 -1.76
C ALA A 116 -3.66 -11.45 -3.04
N GLN A 117 -4.97 -11.18 -2.92
CA GLN A 117 -5.81 -10.84 -4.07
C GLN A 117 -5.42 -9.51 -4.72
N VAL A 118 -5.13 -8.48 -3.92
CA VAL A 118 -4.65 -7.19 -4.45
C VAL A 118 -3.34 -7.38 -5.22
N LYS A 119 -2.42 -8.18 -4.68
CA LYS A 119 -1.16 -8.50 -5.36
C LYS A 119 -1.41 -9.28 -6.65
N ALA A 120 -2.31 -10.26 -6.65
CA ALA A 120 -2.67 -10.99 -7.86
C ALA A 120 -3.26 -10.05 -8.94
N ALA A 121 -4.04 -9.05 -8.55
CA ALA A 121 -4.61 -8.06 -9.46
C ALA A 121 -3.57 -7.08 -10.04
N LEU A 122 -2.58 -6.67 -9.25
CA LEU A 122 -1.66 -5.57 -9.61
C LEU A 122 -0.25 -6.04 -10.02
N GLY A 123 0.12 -7.26 -9.64
CA GLY A 123 1.48 -7.80 -9.66
C GLY A 123 2.41 -7.23 -8.57
N ASP A 124 2.12 -6.03 -8.07
CA ASP A 124 2.94 -5.27 -7.12
C ASP A 124 2.03 -4.43 -6.21
N LEU A 125 2.19 -4.59 -4.89
CA LEU A 125 1.39 -3.85 -3.90
C LEU A 125 1.75 -2.37 -3.82
N ASP A 126 2.93 -1.96 -4.29
CA ASP A 126 3.31 -0.54 -4.32
C ASP A 126 2.43 0.27 -5.29
N LYS A 127 1.68 -0.39 -6.17
CA LYS A 127 0.68 0.25 -7.05
C LYS A 127 -0.60 0.66 -6.32
N VAL A 128 -0.78 0.26 -5.06
CA VAL A 128 -1.87 0.78 -4.22
C VAL A 128 -1.59 2.24 -3.86
N VAL A 129 -2.52 3.10 -4.24
CA VAL A 129 -2.52 4.52 -3.90
C VAL A 129 -3.08 4.72 -2.50
N ARG A 130 -4.18 4.02 -2.16
CA ARG A 130 -4.87 4.10 -0.87
C ARG A 130 -5.75 2.87 -0.63
N VAL A 131 -5.84 2.43 0.63
CA VAL A 131 -6.93 1.58 1.10
C VAL A 131 -8.15 2.47 1.32
N VAL A 132 -9.16 2.39 0.45
CA VAL A 132 -10.33 3.29 0.49
C VAL A 132 -11.27 2.87 1.61
N ARG A 133 -11.59 1.57 1.66
CA ARG A 133 -12.57 1.03 2.60
C ARG A 133 -12.28 -0.44 2.94
N LEU A 134 -12.52 -0.81 4.19
CA LEU A 134 -12.71 -2.20 4.60
C LEU A 134 -14.14 -2.44 5.08
N GLY A 135 -14.73 -3.55 4.65
CA GLY A 135 -15.97 -4.10 5.21
C GLY A 135 -15.64 -5.34 6.02
N GLY A 136 -16.03 -5.38 7.29
CA GLY A 136 -15.80 -6.53 8.16
C GLY A 136 -17.11 -7.14 8.66
N PHE A 137 -17.22 -8.45 8.47
CA PHE A 137 -18.36 -9.26 8.87
C PHE A 137 -17.90 -10.21 9.97
N ILE A 138 -18.53 -10.13 11.13
CA ILE A 138 -18.15 -10.91 12.32
C ILE A 138 -19.23 -11.96 12.56
N ASN A 139 -18.90 -13.25 12.46
CA ASN A 139 -19.82 -14.31 12.85
C ASN A 139 -20.00 -14.22 14.37
N SER A 140 -21.15 -13.72 14.83
CA SER A 140 -21.31 -13.33 16.22
C SER A 140 -22.61 -13.84 16.84
N ALA A 141 -22.62 -13.92 18.17
CA ALA A 141 -23.85 -13.98 18.93
C ALA A 141 -24.63 -12.65 18.79
N PRO A 142 -25.96 -12.65 18.97
CA PRO A 142 -26.79 -11.46 18.78
C PRO A 142 -26.41 -10.25 19.68
N ASP A 143 -25.84 -10.51 20.85
CA ASP A 143 -25.48 -9.53 21.88
C ASP A 143 -23.98 -9.18 21.89
N PHE A 144 -23.19 -9.72 20.97
CA PHE A 144 -21.77 -9.40 20.86
C PHE A 144 -21.57 -8.05 20.15
N LEU A 145 -21.07 -7.05 20.89
CA LEU A 145 -20.90 -5.67 20.41
C LEU A 145 -19.44 -5.30 20.10
N ASP A 146 -18.49 -6.18 20.41
CA ASP A 146 -17.04 -5.92 20.32
C ASP A 146 -16.45 -6.22 18.94
N GLY A 147 -17.29 -6.35 17.91
CA GLY A 147 -16.87 -6.52 16.51
C GLY A 147 -15.82 -5.50 16.05
N PRO A 148 -15.91 -4.20 16.39
CA PRO A 148 -14.87 -3.23 16.05
C PRO A 148 -13.48 -3.56 16.60
N LYS A 149 -13.39 -4.19 17.79
CA LYS A 149 -12.11 -4.64 18.36
C LYS A 149 -11.53 -5.80 17.56
N VAL A 150 -12.38 -6.73 17.14
CA VAL A 150 -12.00 -7.86 16.27
C VAL A 150 -11.46 -7.35 14.94
N LEU A 151 -12.16 -6.41 14.28
CA LEU A 151 -11.74 -5.90 12.97
C LEU A 151 -10.46 -5.04 13.01
N ASN A 152 -9.99 -4.64 14.21
CA ASN A 152 -8.69 -3.96 14.33
C ASN A 152 -7.55 -4.86 13.83
N GLY A 153 -7.64 -6.18 13.96
CA GLY A 153 -6.61 -7.09 13.40
C GLY A 153 -6.39 -6.90 11.89
N ALA A 154 -7.45 -6.62 11.12
CA ALA A 154 -7.35 -6.28 9.70
C ALA A 154 -6.84 -4.85 9.50
N SER A 155 -7.34 -3.91 10.31
CA SER A 155 -7.08 -2.48 10.15
C SER A 155 -5.61 -2.14 10.46
N ASP A 156 -5.09 -2.70 11.53
CA ASP A 156 -3.71 -2.51 11.99
C ASP A 156 -2.72 -3.06 10.95
N LEU A 157 -3.04 -4.20 10.32
CA LEU A 157 -2.22 -4.75 9.24
C LEU A 157 -2.17 -3.81 8.02
N MET A 158 -3.30 -3.24 7.61
CA MET A 158 -3.32 -2.31 6.47
C MET A 158 -2.47 -1.06 6.75
N VAL A 159 -2.55 -0.52 7.96
CA VAL A 159 -1.73 0.64 8.38
C VAL A 159 -0.25 0.24 8.48
N ALA A 160 0.08 -0.93 9.02
CA ALA A 160 1.46 -1.41 9.08
C ALA A 160 2.07 -1.58 7.68
N ALA A 161 1.31 -2.14 6.73
CA ALA A 161 1.76 -2.38 5.37
C ALA A 161 1.92 -1.08 4.56
N PHE A 162 0.92 -0.19 4.59
CA PHE A 162 0.85 0.96 3.69
C PHE A 162 1.15 2.32 4.36
N GLY A 163 1.33 2.37 5.68
CA GLY A 163 1.46 3.62 6.43
C GLY A 163 0.17 4.44 6.36
N ASP A 164 0.28 5.75 6.14
CA ASP A 164 -0.88 6.65 6.06
C ASP A 164 -1.87 6.26 4.94
N LYS A 165 -1.37 5.69 3.84
CA LYS A 165 -2.21 5.14 2.75
C LYS A 165 -3.06 3.94 3.18
N GLY A 166 -2.68 3.30 4.29
CA GLY A 166 -3.39 2.18 4.88
C GLY A 166 -4.57 2.59 5.74
N ARG A 167 -4.74 3.89 6.04
CA ARG A 167 -5.90 4.40 6.79
C ARG A 167 -7.11 4.48 5.87
N HIS A 168 -8.23 3.90 6.31
CA HIS A 168 -9.39 3.62 5.47
C HIS A 168 -10.71 3.94 6.17
N ALA A 169 -11.76 4.16 5.38
CA ALA A 169 -13.13 4.09 5.90
C ALA A 169 -13.46 2.64 6.29
N ARG A 170 -14.35 2.45 7.27
CA ARG A 170 -14.64 1.10 7.78
C ARG A 170 -16.12 0.93 8.13
N THR A 171 -16.62 -0.28 7.91
CA THR A 171 -17.89 -0.75 8.50
C THR A 171 -17.66 -2.11 9.13
N THR A 172 -18.26 -2.33 10.30
CA THR A 172 -18.18 -3.59 11.03
C THR A 172 -19.57 -3.99 11.46
N VAL A 173 -19.99 -5.20 11.09
CA VAL A 173 -21.31 -5.73 11.42
C VAL A 173 -21.20 -7.16 11.95
N GLY A 174 -22.03 -7.48 12.93
CA GLY A 174 -22.28 -8.85 13.33
C GLY A 174 -23.22 -9.55 12.35
N VAL A 175 -22.91 -10.79 11.98
CA VAL A 175 -23.71 -11.61 11.06
C VAL A 175 -24.08 -12.96 11.68
N ALA A 176 -25.18 -13.54 11.21
CA ALA A 176 -25.71 -14.79 11.74
C ALA A 176 -24.83 -16.01 11.41
N SER A 177 -24.09 -15.99 10.32
CA SER A 177 -23.11 -17.01 9.95
C SER A 177 -22.24 -16.50 8.80
N LEU A 178 -21.10 -17.17 8.59
CA LEU A 178 -20.20 -16.95 7.47
C LEU A 178 -19.91 -18.27 6.73
N PRO A 179 -19.42 -18.23 5.49
CA PRO A 179 -18.98 -19.42 4.77
C PRO A 179 -18.01 -20.29 5.60
N ALA A 180 -18.18 -21.61 5.52
CA ALA A 180 -17.42 -22.60 6.29
C ALA A 180 -17.47 -22.44 7.83
N ASP A 181 -18.39 -21.62 8.34
CA ASP A 181 -18.48 -21.22 9.75
C ASP A 181 -17.22 -20.47 10.24
N ALA A 182 -16.60 -19.68 9.35
CA ALA A 182 -15.51 -18.80 9.73
C ALA A 182 -15.93 -17.78 10.80
N ALA A 183 -14.98 -17.36 11.63
CA ALA A 183 -15.23 -16.33 12.63
C ALA A 183 -15.32 -14.92 12.01
N VAL A 184 -14.54 -14.65 10.96
CA VAL A 184 -14.42 -13.33 10.34
C VAL A 184 -14.32 -13.45 8.82
N GLU A 185 -14.93 -12.50 8.12
CA GLU A 185 -14.75 -12.25 6.70
C GLU A 185 -14.49 -10.75 6.48
N VAL A 186 -13.56 -10.42 5.57
CA VAL A 186 -13.19 -9.03 5.26
C VAL A 186 -13.17 -8.80 3.76
N GLU A 187 -13.88 -7.77 3.30
CA GLU A 187 -13.80 -7.24 1.93
C GLU A 187 -13.04 -5.91 1.89
N GLY A 188 -12.65 -5.46 0.70
CA GLY A 188 -11.95 -4.19 0.57
C GLY A 188 -12.09 -3.49 -0.77
N VAL A 189 -11.97 -2.16 -0.72
CA VAL A 189 -11.85 -1.29 -1.88
C VAL A 189 -10.52 -0.56 -1.81
N PHE A 190 -9.76 -0.61 -2.90
CA PHE A 190 -8.43 -0.02 -3.00
C PHE A 190 -8.39 0.95 -4.18
N GLU A 191 -7.80 2.11 -3.97
CA GLU A 191 -7.40 2.99 -5.06
C GLU A 191 -6.05 2.53 -5.59
N VAL A 192 -5.93 2.37 -6.90
CA VAL A 192 -4.76 1.78 -7.57
C VAL A 192 -4.32 2.61 -8.77
N ALA A 193 -3.01 2.61 -9.05
CA ALA A 193 -2.40 3.26 -10.21
C ALA A 193 -2.67 2.54 -11.53
#